data_AF-A0A7C9S0W6-F1
#
_entry.id   AF-A0A7C9S0W6-F1
#
_cell.length_a   1.000
_cell.length_b   1.000
_cell.length_c   1.000
_cell.angle_alpha   90.00
_cell.angle_beta   90.00
_cell.angle_gamma   90.00
#
_symmetry.space_group_name_H-M   'P 1'
#
loop_
_entity.id
_entity.type
_entity.pdbx_description
1 polymer ?
#
loop_
_entity_poly.entity_id
_entity_poly.type
_entity_poly.pdbx_seq_one_letter_code
_entity_poly.pdbx_strand_id
1 'polypeptide(L)'
;MAYHDGGLVVEFVGEDGRHRRFGVGELPLPGWHAPLAAAFAAAVGPAGTRRTLASAATTWGAVIRFVRFLAGLPSPPVVPQELTATQVDAFLRHRIDALGATWAWRELSPLRLIVRQPALRDLLSPAVLTYLGRRDMNTKKPGAPGYSDGEWARLVAAARADVAAIRDRIDAGERLVAAWSADPSSLSDPDQVVAAQLAGIARTGVVPRLPESGVYRERRARTAVAQQLLVTQADREPLLVLLGVVTGRNPETLKELPAEHRVLDRAAARSSCGSSSGGTGHDAGSTP
;
A
#
# COMPACT_ATOMS: atom_id res chain seq x y z
N MET A 1 21.68 18.82 -6.84
CA MET A 1 22.30 18.58 -5.51
C MET A 1 22.47 19.94 -4.87
N ALA A 2 21.90 20.16 -3.69
CA ALA A 2 22.10 21.39 -2.92
C ALA A 2 22.93 21.05 -1.68
N TYR A 3 24.03 21.77 -1.48
CA TYR A 3 24.76 21.78 -0.22
C TYR A 3 24.04 22.80 0.68
N HIS A 4 23.43 22.33 1.77
CA HIS A 4 22.92 23.21 2.81
C HIS A 4 23.69 22.94 4.10
N ASP A 5 23.65 23.91 5.02
CA ASP A 5 24.45 24.11 6.24
C ASP A 5 24.41 22.97 7.31
N GLY A 6 24.17 21.71 6.90
CA GLY A 6 24.11 20.54 7.77
C GLY A 6 24.42 19.19 7.09
N GLY A 7 24.97 19.18 5.87
CA GLY A 7 25.45 17.96 5.20
C GLY A 7 24.75 17.64 3.87
N LEU A 8 25.27 16.64 3.15
CA LEU A 8 24.79 16.26 1.81
C LEU A 8 23.40 15.61 1.88
N VAL A 9 22.42 16.13 1.13
CA VAL A 9 21.03 15.66 1.14
C VAL A 9 20.56 15.31 -0.29
N VAL A 10 19.76 14.25 -0.41
CA VAL A 10 18.99 13.95 -1.62
C VAL A 10 17.51 14.23 -1.37
N GLU A 11 16.92 15.07 -2.20
CA GLU A 11 15.49 15.37 -2.18
C GLU A 11 14.73 14.40 -3.10
N PHE A 12 13.63 13.87 -2.58
CA PHE A 12 12.64 13.13 -3.35
C PHE A 12 11.39 13.97 -3.48
N VAL A 13 10.85 14.02 -4.70
CA VAL A 13 9.55 14.59 -5.01
C VAL A 13 8.77 13.53 -5.79
N GLY A 14 7.69 13.03 -5.19
CA GLY A 14 6.80 12.06 -5.81
C GLY A 14 5.84 12.73 -6.79
N GLU A 15 5.35 11.96 -7.75
CA GLU A 15 4.32 12.42 -8.71
C GLU A 15 3.01 12.85 -8.02
N ASP A 16 2.77 12.36 -6.81
CA ASP A 16 1.63 12.70 -5.94
C ASP A 16 1.89 13.90 -5.02
N GLY A 17 2.97 14.66 -5.26
CA GLY A 17 3.33 15.86 -4.49
C GLY A 17 3.98 15.57 -3.13
N ARG A 18 4.11 14.31 -2.71
CA ARG A 18 4.82 13.98 -1.47
C ARG A 18 6.31 14.20 -1.65
N HIS A 19 6.94 14.86 -0.69
CA HIS A 19 8.37 15.11 -0.70
C HIS A 19 9.05 14.56 0.55
N ARG A 20 10.33 14.20 0.43
CA ARG A 20 11.17 13.79 1.57
C ARG A 20 12.63 14.11 1.30
N ARG A 21 13.33 14.49 2.35
CA ARG A 21 14.78 14.69 2.34
C ARG A 21 15.49 13.48 2.97
N PHE A 22 16.57 13.05 2.34
CA PHE A 22 17.40 11.93 2.78
C PHE A 22 18.81 12.43 3.06
N GLY A 23 19.19 12.48 4.34
CA GLY A 23 20.48 12.97 4.82
C GLY A 23 21.59 11.95 4.56
N VAL A 24 22.32 12.11 3.46
CA VAL A 24 23.49 11.29 3.14
C VAL A 24 24.69 11.69 4.00
N GLY A 25 24.81 12.99 4.31
CA GLY A 25 25.86 13.53 5.17
C GLY A 25 25.85 13.02 6.61
N GLU A 26 24.73 12.44 7.05
CA GLU A 26 24.56 11.87 8.40
C GLU A 26 25.04 10.42 8.50
N LEU A 27 25.41 9.79 7.37
CA LEU A 27 25.90 8.42 7.36
C LEU A 27 27.35 8.35 7.83
N PRO A 28 27.77 7.24 8.47
CA PRO A 28 29.19 6.99 8.65
C PRO A 28 29.86 6.77 7.29
N LEU A 29 31.20 6.79 7.27
CA LEU A 29 32.04 6.69 6.06
C LEU A 29 31.84 7.86 5.08
N PRO A 30 32.36 9.06 5.38
CA PRO A 30 32.22 10.26 4.54
C PRO A 30 32.65 10.07 3.08
N GLY A 31 33.62 9.19 2.81
CA GLY A 31 34.07 8.84 1.47
C GLY A 31 32.98 8.21 0.57
N TRP A 32 31.88 7.74 1.17
CA TRP A 32 30.74 7.19 0.44
C TRP A 32 29.67 8.23 0.11
N HIS A 33 29.69 9.41 0.72
CA HIS A 33 28.57 10.35 0.68
C HIS A 33 28.25 10.82 -0.74
N ALA A 34 29.24 11.37 -1.45
CA ALA A 34 29.05 11.87 -2.81
C ALA A 34 28.56 10.78 -3.80
N PRO A 35 29.23 9.61 -3.92
CA PRO A 35 28.78 8.57 -4.85
C PRO A 35 27.44 7.95 -4.45
N LEU A 36 27.15 7.77 -3.16
CA LEU A 36 25.84 7.30 -2.70
C LEU A 36 24.74 8.30 -3.01
N ALA A 37 24.98 9.58 -2.75
CA ALA A 37 23.99 10.62 -3.02
C ALA A 37 23.69 10.71 -4.52
N ALA A 38 24.71 10.64 -5.39
CA ALA A 38 24.53 10.65 -6.83
C ALA A 38 23.77 9.40 -7.32
N ALA A 39 24.15 8.21 -6.86
CA ALA A 39 23.46 6.97 -7.20
C ALA A 39 22.01 6.95 -6.69
N PHE A 40 21.77 7.40 -5.46
CA PHE A 40 20.42 7.44 -4.89
C PHE A 40 19.56 8.48 -5.60
N ALA A 41 20.08 9.67 -5.89
CA ALA A 41 19.40 10.70 -6.68
C ALA A 41 19.02 10.18 -8.08
N ALA A 42 19.90 9.44 -8.76
CA ALA A 42 19.59 8.82 -10.04
C ALA A 42 18.46 7.79 -9.94
N ALA A 43 18.41 7.02 -8.84
CA ALA A 43 17.37 6.01 -8.64
C ALA A 43 15.98 6.58 -8.32
N VAL A 44 15.93 7.73 -7.64
CA VAL A 44 14.68 8.37 -7.18
C VAL A 44 14.26 9.59 -8.00
N GLY A 45 15.13 10.09 -8.89
CA GLY A 45 14.83 11.20 -9.78
C GLY A 45 13.85 10.83 -10.90
N PRO A 46 13.51 11.79 -11.79
CA PRO A 46 12.48 11.61 -12.82
C PRO A 46 12.71 10.43 -13.77
N ALA A 47 13.97 10.14 -14.10
CA ALA A 47 14.36 9.00 -14.93
C ALA A 47 14.52 7.69 -14.13
N GLY A 48 14.34 7.74 -12.81
CA GLY A 48 14.53 6.64 -11.89
C GLY A 48 13.35 5.67 -11.83
N THR A 49 13.56 4.55 -11.16
CA THR A 49 12.54 3.49 -10.99
C THR A 49 11.81 3.56 -9.64
N ARG A 50 12.27 4.42 -8.71
CA ARG A 50 11.67 4.59 -7.38
C ARG A 50 10.76 5.81 -7.36
N ARG A 51 9.59 5.67 -7.98
CA ARG A 51 8.62 6.77 -8.18
C ARG A 51 7.72 7.06 -6.98
N THR A 52 7.67 6.15 -5.99
CA THR A 52 6.86 6.35 -4.78
C THR A 52 7.74 6.58 -3.56
N LEU A 53 7.25 7.40 -2.63
CA LEU A 53 7.93 7.66 -1.36
C LEU A 53 8.24 6.37 -0.59
N ALA A 54 7.31 5.41 -0.59
CA ALA A 54 7.51 4.12 0.07
C ALA A 54 8.68 3.33 -0.52
N SER A 55 8.82 3.33 -1.86
CA SER A 55 9.90 2.64 -2.55
C SER A 55 11.26 3.33 -2.34
N ALA A 56 11.28 4.66 -2.32
CA ALA A 56 12.46 5.46 -2.00
C ALA A 56 12.90 5.22 -0.54
N ALA A 57 11.98 5.27 0.41
CA ALA A 57 12.25 5.03 1.83
C ALA A 57 12.75 3.60 2.10
N THR A 58 12.16 2.59 1.43
CA THR A 58 12.63 1.20 1.53
C THR A 58 14.06 1.06 1.03
N THR A 59 14.36 1.69 -0.11
CA THR A 59 15.71 1.67 -0.69
C THR A 59 16.72 2.38 0.21
N TRP A 60 16.38 3.55 0.71
CA TRP A 60 17.19 4.31 1.65
C TRP A 60 17.47 3.53 2.94
N GLY A 61 16.46 2.87 3.50
CA GLY A 61 16.62 2.05 4.69
C GLY A 61 17.63 0.91 4.52
N ALA A 62 17.66 0.27 3.34
CA ALA A 62 18.66 -0.74 3.03
C ALA A 62 20.08 -0.14 2.93
N VAL A 63 20.23 1.02 2.29
CA VAL A 63 21.50 1.74 2.17
C VAL A 63 22.05 2.12 3.55
N ILE A 64 21.23 2.70 4.43
CA ILE A 64 21.64 3.05 5.80
C ILE A 64 22.21 1.82 6.51
N ARG A 65 21.47 0.71 6.48
CA ARG A 65 21.86 -0.52 7.19
C ARG A 65 23.17 -1.07 6.65
N PHE A 66 23.36 -1.05 5.34
CA PHE A 66 24.60 -1.50 4.71
C PHE A 66 25.79 -0.63 5.13
N VAL A 67 25.68 0.69 5.00
CA VAL A 67 26.77 1.63 5.35
C VAL A 67 27.11 1.57 6.84
N ARG A 68 26.11 1.48 7.72
CA ARG A 68 26.33 1.29 9.16
C ARG A 68 27.00 -0.05 9.49
N PHE A 69 26.62 -1.12 8.80
CA PHE A 69 27.29 -2.41 8.95
C PHE A 69 28.76 -2.31 8.54
N LEU A 70 29.05 -1.73 7.38
CA LEU A 70 30.42 -1.55 6.90
C LEU A 70 31.27 -0.74 7.88
N ALA A 71 30.71 0.33 8.46
CA ALA A 71 31.38 1.16 9.44
C ALA A 71 31.71 0.42 10.75
N GLY A 72 30.97 -0.64 11.08
CA GLY A 72 31.21 -1.46 12.27
C GLY A 72 32.23 -2.59 12.06
N LEU A 73 32.79 -2.74 10.85
CA LEU A 73 33.79 -3.77 10.59
C LEU A 73 35.15 -3.41 11.22
N PRO A 74 35.99 -4.41 11.56
CA PRO A 74 37.34 -4.16 12.07
C PRO A 74 38.22 -3.33 11.13
N SER A 75 38.01 -3.49 9.82
CA SER A 75 38.63 -2.67 8.77
C SER A 75 37.50 -2.21 7.82
N PRO A 76 36.90 -1.03 8.08
CA PRO A 76 35.81 -0.52 7.29
C PRO A 76 36.33 0.02 5.94
N PRO A 77 35.63 -0.23 4.82
CA PRO A 77 35.99 0.38 3.54
C PRO A 77 35.62 1.87 3.58
N VAL A 78 36.59 2.76 3.76
CA VAL A 78 36.32 4.20 3.97
C VAL A 78 35.81 4.89 2.70
N VAL A 79 36.08 4.29 1.54
CA VAL A 79 35.58 4.69 0.22
C VAL A 79 35.02 3.47 -0.54
N PRO A 80 34.13 3.66 -1.54
CA PRO A 80 33.55 2.55 -2.30
C PRO A 80 34.57 1.59 -2.95
N GLN A 81 35.71 2.12 -3.38
CA GLN A 81 36.78 1.36 -4.05
C GLN A 81 37.39 0.27 -3.17
N GLU A 82 37.35 0.46 -1.85
CA GLU A 82 37.87 -0.49 -0.86
C GLU A 82 36.89 -1.61 -0.54
N LEU A 83 35.63 -1.51 -1.01
CA LEU A 83 34.64 -2.55 -0.77
C LEU A 83 35.09 -3.86 -1.44
N THR A 84 35.05 -4.94 -0.66
CA THR A 84 35.37 -6.28 -1.15
C THR A 84 34.12 -7.17 -1.20
N ALA A 85 34.14 -8.19 -2.05
CA ALA A 85 33.07 -9.18 -2.11
C ALA A 85 32.89 -9.90 -0.75
N THR A 86 33.97 -10.09 0.02
CA THR A 86 33.94 -10.68 1.36
C THR A 86 33.14 -9.83 2.35
N GLN A 87 33.25 -8.51 2.30
CA GLN A 87 32.48 -7.61 3.17
C GLN A 87 31.00 -7.58 2.77
N VAL A 88 30.69 -7.68 1.47
CA VAL A 88 29.30 -7.84 1.00
C VAL A 88 28.72 -9.18 1.45
N ASP A 89 29.50 -10.25 1.41
CA ASP A 89 29.12 -11.58 1.90
C ASP A 89 28.91 -11.58 3.42
N ALA A 90 29.78 -10.92 4.18
CA ALA A 90 29.63 -10.73 5.62
C ALA A 90 28.35 -9.96 5.96
N PHE A 91 28.02 -8.91 5.20
CA PHE A 91 26.75 -8.22 5.34
C PHE A 91 25.57 -9.16 5.09
N LEU A 92 25.59 -9.92 4.00
CA LEU A 92 24.53 -10.86 3.68
C LEU A 92 24.35 -11.88 4.82
N ARG A 93 25.42 -12.52 5.30
CA ARG A 93 25.36 -13.45 6.44
C ARG A 93 24.76 -12.82 7.69
N HIS A 94 25.20 -11.62 8.04
CA HIS A 94 24.62 -10.86 9.15
C HIS A 94 23.09 -10.64 8.99
N ARG A 95 22.61 -10.41 7.76
CA ARG A 95 21.18 -10.29 7.48
C ARG A 95 20.46 -11.64 7.51
N ILE A 96 21.11 -12.72 7.07
CA ILE A 96 20.57 -14.08 7.14
C ILE A 96 20.32 -14.46 8.61
N ASP A 97 21.27 -14.18 9.50
CA ASP A 97 21.13 -14.49 10.92
C ASP A 97 20.00 -13.70 11.58
N ALA A 98 19.79 -12.45 11.16
CA ALA A 98 18.75 -11.59 11.74
C ALA A 98 17.33 -11.85 11.21
N LEU A 99 17.18 -12.23 9.93
CA LEU A 99 15.88 -12.25 9.23
C LEU A 99 15.56 -13.57 8.51
N GLY A 100 16.52 -14.49 8.44
CA GLY A 100 16.47 -15.66 7.59
C GLY A 100 16.89 -15.39 6.13
N ALA A 101 17.29 -16.46 5.44
CA ALA A 101 17.90 -16.38 4.11
C ALA A 101 17.06 -15.63 3.08
N THR A 102 15.77 -15.96 2.97
CA THR A 102 14.87 -15.39 1.98
C THR A 102 14.76 -13.87 2.10
N TRP A 103 14.62 -13.36 3.32
CA TRP A 103 14.45 -11.93 3.57
C TRP A 103 15.76 -11.16 3.41
N ALA A 104 16.88 -11.77 3.81
CA ALA A 104 18.21 -11.21 3.60
C ALA A 104 18.52 -10.98 2.11
N TRP A 105 18.22 -11.95 1.24
CA TRP A 105 18.37 -11.78 -0.21
C TRP A 105 17.46 -10.69 -0.78
N ARG A 106 16.22 -10.57 -0.29
CA ARG A 106 15.33 -9.46 -0.70
C ARG A 106 15.86 -8.09 -0.28
N GLU A 107 16.54 -7.99 0.86
CA GLU A 107 17.18 -6.73 1.28
C GLU A 107 18.41 -6.35 0.44
N LEU A 108 19.04 -7.29 -0.27
CA LEU A 108 20.06 -6.96 -1.26
C LEU A 108 19.49 -6.33 -2.52
N SER A 109 18.22 -6.56 -2.86
CA SER A 109 17.62 -6.05 -4.10
C SER A 109 17.66 -4.51 -4.21
N PRO A 110 17.28 -3.73 -3.17
CA PRO A 110 17.47 -2.28 -3.22
C PRO A 110 18.94 -1.86 -3.29
N LEU A 111 19.87 -2.55 -2.65
CA LEU A 111 21.30 -2.25 -2.76
C LEU A 111 21.81 -2.47 -4.17
N ARG A 112 21.39 -3.57 -4.83
CA ARG A 112 21.71 -3.85 -6.24
C ARG A 112 21.22 -2.76 -7.19
N LEU A 113 20.10 -2.13 -6.89
CA LEU A 113 19.62 -0.99 -7.69
C LEU A 113 20.58 0.20 -7.60
N ILE A 114 21.07 0.49 -6.39
CA ILE A 114 21.94 1.64 -6.11
C ILE A 114 23.35 1.43 -6.66
N VAL A 115 23.95 0.25 -6.42
CA VAL A 115 25.30 -0.07 -6.91
C VAL A 115 25.40 -0.20 -8.43
N ARG A 116 24.27 -0.35 -9.15
CA ARG A 116 24.23 -0.36 -10.61
C ARG A 116 24.26 1.03 -11.23
N GLN A 117 24.02 2.07 -10.45
CA GLN A 117 24.10 3.44 -10.95
C GLN A 117 25.55 3.81 -11.24
N PRO A 118 25.85 4.51 -12.34
CA PRO A 118 27.23 4.80 -12.77
C PRO A 118 28.12 5.36 -11.65
N ALA A 119 27.57 6.28 -10.85
CA ALA A 119 28.28 6.94 -9.75
C ALA A 119 28.85 5.99 -8.68
N LEU A 120 28.28 4.79 -8.53
CA LEU A 120 28.85 3.74 -7.67
C LEU A 120 29.45 2.60 -8.47
N ARG A 121 28.77 2.16 -9.53
CA ARG A 121 29.21 1.04 -10.37
C ARG A 121 30.65 1.20 -10.81
N ASP A 122 31.02 2.41 -11.22
CA ASP A 122 32.34 2.71 -11.80
C ASP A 122 33.45 2.78 -10.74
N LEU A 123 33.08 2.83 -9.45
CA LEU A 123 34.02 2.82 -8.32
C LEU A 123 34.22 1.42 -7.74
N LEU A 124 33.31 0.48 -8.01
CA LEU A 124 33.34 -0.84 -7.40
C LEU A 124 34.18 -1.82 -8.22
N SER A 125 34.89 -2.70 -7.51
CA SER A 125 35.65 -3.76 -8.18
C SER A 125 34.73 -4.73 -8.94
N PRO A 126 35.19 -5.33 -10.05
CA PRO A 126 34.43 -6.35 -10.78
C PRO A 126 34.00 -7.52 -9.90
N ALA A 127 34.79 -7.87 -8.87
CA ALA A 127 34.46 -8.92 -7.91
C ALA A 127 33.21 -8.57 -7.08
N VAL A 128 33.10 -7.33 -6.59
CA VAL A 128 31.91 -6.84 -5.87
C VAL A 128 30.69 -6.85 -6.78
N LEU A 129 30.83 -6.32 -8.01
CA LEU A 129 29.74 -6.27 -8.97
C LEU A 129 29.26 -7.67 -9.36
N THR A 130 30.19 -8.61 -9.55
CA THR A 130 29.88 -10.02 -9.84
C THR A 130 29.14 -10.66 -8.68
N TYR A 131 29.59 -10.45 -7.44
CA TYR A 131 28.93 -10.99 -6.25
C TYR A 131 27.50 -10.44 -6.12
N LEU A 132 27.33 -9.12 -6.23
CA LEU A 132 26.02 -8.47 -6.19
C LEU A 132 25.13 -8.82 -7.40
N GLY A 133 25.74 -9.23 -8.52
CA GLY A 133 25.04 -9.69 -9.72
C GLY A 133 24.51 -11.12 -9.64
N ARG A 134 24.91 -11.90 -8.62
CA ARG A 134 24.39 -13.27 -8.42
C ARG A 134 22.86 -13.22 -8.32
N ARG A 135 22.20 -14.06 -9.13
CA ARG A 135 20.74 -14.23 -9.03
C ARG A 135 20.44 -14.68 -7.61
N ASP A 136 19.41 -14.07 -7.04
CA ASP A 136 18.89 -14.54 -5.75
C ASP A 136 18.63 -16.04 -5.88
N MET A 137 19.01 -16.80 -4.85
CA MET A 137 18.40 -18.10 -4.59
C MET A 137 16.94 -17.86 -4.15
N ASN A 138 16.21 -17.10 -4.95
CA ASN A 138 14.77 -17.01 -4.89
C ASN A 138 14.33 -18.37 -5.41
N THR A 139 14.26 -19.34 -4.50
CA THR A 139 13.30 -20.41 -4.63
C THR A 139 11.99 -19.66 -4.84
N LYS A 140 11.59 -19.49 -6.10
CA LYS A 140 10.24 -19.04 -6.42
C LYS A 140 9.40 -20.01 -5.62
N LYS A 141 8.78 -19.54 -4.53
CA LYS A 141 7.72 -20.32 -3.92
C LYS A 141 6.81 -20.61 -5.11
N PRO A 142 6.53 -21.88 -5.45
CA PRO A 142 5.48 -22.14 -6.40
C PRO A 142 4.31 -21.29 -5.92
N GLY A 143 3.78 -20.44 -6.81
CA GLY A 143 2.63 -19.62 -6.47
C GLY A 143 1.64 -20.56 -5.80
N ALA A 144 1.03 -20.12 -4.69
CA ALA A 144 -0.02 -20.92 -4.08
C ALA A 144 -0.95 -21.36 -5.23
N PRO A 145 -1.20 -22.68 -5.39
CA PRO A 145 -2.02 -23.15 -6.48
C PRO A 145 -3.31 -22.33 -6.46
N GLY A 146 -3.75 -21.89 -7.64
CA GLY A 146 -5.04 -21.23 -7.75
C GLY A 146 -6.12 -22.13 -7.14
N TYR A 147 -7.23 -21.54 -6.71
CA TYR A 147 -8.38 -22.31 -6.26
C TYR A 147 -8.77 -23.32 -7.32
N SER A 148 -9.01 -24.57 -6.93
CA SER A 148 -9.70 -25.52 -7.80
C SER A 148 -11.09 -24.97 -8.16
N ASP A 149 -11.68 -25.46 -9.25
CA ASP A 149 -13.03 -25.04 -9.67
C ASP A 149 -14.06 -25.20 -8.55
N GLY A 150 -13.95 -26.25 -7.75
CA GLY A 150 -14.81 -26.50 -6.59
C GLY A 150 -14.58 -25.54 -5.42
N GLU A 151 -13.32 -25.20 -5.11
CA GLU A 151 -13.02 -24.18 -4.09
C GLU A 151 -13.46 -22.79 -4.54
N TRP A 152 -13.23 -22.47 -5.81
CA TRP A 152 -13.67 -21.23 -6.42
C TRP A 152 -15.19 -21.11 -6.36
N ALA A 153 -15.93 -22.14 -6.77
CA ALA A 153 -17.39 -22.16 -6.70
C ALA A 153 -17.90 -21.94 -5.26
N ARG A 154 -17.29 -22.58 -4.26
CA ARG A 154 -17.66 -22.39 -2.84
C ARG A 154 -17.38 -20.97 -2.35
N LEU A 155 -16.24 -20.40 -2.72
CA LEU A 155 -15.89 -19.01 -2.37
C LEU A 155 -16.86 -18.01 -2.99
N VAL A 156 -17.20 -18.20 -4.26
CA VAL A 156 -18.18 -17.35 -4.95
C VAL A 156 -19.56 -17.48 -4.33
N ALA A 157 -19.99 -18.71 -4.00
CA ALA A 157 -21.27 -18.96 -3.35
C ALA A 157 -21.34 -18.29 -1.96
N ALA A 158 -20.28 -18.42 -1.16
CA ALA A 158 -20.18 -17.78 0.15
C ALA A 158 -20.24 -16.25 0.02
N ALA A 159 -19.45 -15.66 -0.88
CA ALA A 159 -19.48 -14.21 -1.10
C ALA A 159 -20.86 -13.71 -1.54
N ARG A 160 -21.57 -14.46 -2.40
CA ARG A 160 -22.95 -14.11 -2.79
C ARG A 160 -23.92 -14.18 -1.61
N ALA A 161 -23.81 -15.22 -0.78
CA ALA A 161 -24.66 -15.38 0.41
C ALA A 161 -24.41 -14.26 1.42
N ASP A 162 -23.15 -13.92 1.68
CA ASP A 162 -22.78 -12.84 2.60
C ASP A 162 -23.26 -11.47 2.10
N VAL A 163 -23.10 -11.17 0.81
CA VAL A 163 -23.60 -9.92 0.22
C VAL A 163 -25.13 -9.86 0.23
N ALA A 164 -25.83 -10.98 0.01
CA ALA A 164 -27.27 -11.05 0.15
C ALA A 164 -27.70 -10.75 1.60
N ALA A 165 -27.03 -11.36 2.59
CA ALA A 165 -27.31 -11.09 4.00
C ALA A 165 -27.05 -9.63 4.39
N ILE A 166 -25.99 -9.00 3.86
CA ILE A 166 -25.69 -7.57 4.06
C ILE A 166 -26.83 -6.71 3.50
N ARG A 167 -27.26 -6.98 2.26
CA ARG A 167 -28.36 -6.26 1.61
C ARG A 167 -29.65 -6.44 2.40
N ASP A 168 -30.05 -7.67 2.70
CA ASP A 168 -31.32 -7.97 3.35
C ASP A 168 -31.39 -7.35 4.76
N ARG A 169 -30.26 -7.29 5.47
CA ARG A 169 -30.13 -6.58 6.76
C ARG A 169 -30.35 -5.07 6.59
N ILE A 170 -29.76 -4.44 5.57
CA ILE A 170 -29.93 -3.00 5.31
C ILE A 170 -31.37 -2.70 4.90
N ASP A 171 -31.93 -3.48 3.97
CA ASP A 171 -33.32 -3.35 3.52
C ASP A 171 -34.29 -3.49 4.69
N ALA A 172 -34.01 -4.37 5.65
CA ALA A 172 -34.81 -4.51 6.87
C ALA A 172 -34.77 -3.26 7.75
N GLY A 173 -33.59 -2.67 7.94
CA GLY A 173 -33.43 -1.42 8.69
C GLY A 173 -34.13 -0.25 7.99
N GLU A 174 -34.01 -0.13 6.67
CA GLU A 174 -34.68 0.91 5.88
C GLU A 174 -36.22 0.78 5.97
N ARG A 175 -36.75 -0.44 5.91
CA ARG A 175 -38.18 -0.70 6.12
C ARG A 175 -38.65 -0.27 7.50
N LEU A 176 -37.87 -0.51 8.56
CA LEU A 176 -38.20 -0.06 9.92
C LEU A 176 -38.23 1.47 10.01
N VAL A 177 -37.26 2.17 9.40
CA VAL A 177 -37.24 3.64 9.35
C VAL A 177 -38.46 4.19 8.58
N ALA A 178 -38.82 3.56 7.47
CA ALA A 178 -39.99 3.94 6.67
C ALA A 178 -41.29 3.73 7.46
N ALA A 179 -41.45 2.58 8.13
CA ALA A 179 -42.61 2.28 8.96
C ALA A 179 -42.74 3.26 10.13
N TRP A 180 -41.64 3.55 10.83
CA TRP A 180 -41.60 4.56 11.89
C TRP A 180 -41.98 5.97 11.38
N SER A 181 -41.56 6.32 10.17
CA SER A 181 -41.90 7.63 9.59
C SER A 181 -43.37 7.73 9.17
N ALA A 182 -44.00 6.60 8.80
CA ALA A 182 -45.39 6.54 8.39
C ALA A 182 -46.36 6.48 9.58
N ASP A 183 -46.12 5.57 10.52
CA ASP A 183 -46.92 5.42 11.74
C ASP A 183 -46.11 4.68 12.83
N PRO A 184 -45.50 5.42 13.78
CA PRO A 184 -44.78 4.82 14.91
C PRO A 184 -45.61 3.82 15.73
N SER A 185 -46.91 4.08 15.87
CA SER A 185 -47.80 3.27 16.72
C SER A 185 -48.16 1.92 16.09
N SER A 186 -47.89 1.74 14.79
CA SER A 186 -48.06 0.46 14.09
C SER A 186 -46.96 -0.57 14.40
N LEU A 187 -45.85 -0.13 15.00
CA LEU A 187 -44.71 -0.99 15.37
C LEU A 187 -44.88 -1.55 16.78
N SER A 188 -44.29 -2.73 17.03
CA SER A 188 -44.18 -3.28 18.38
C SER A 188 -43.33 -2.39 19.30
N ASP A 189 -43.56 -2.39 20.61
CA ASP A 189 -42.78 -1.57 21.56
C ASP A 189 -41.24 -1.77 21.41
N PRO A 190 -40.70 -3.00 21.23
CA PRO A 190 -39.28 -3.19 20.95
C PRO A 190 -38.83 -2.56 19.63
N ASP A 191 -39.63 -2.70 18.57
CA ASP A 191 -39.30 -2.17 17.24
C ASP A 191 -39.38 -0.64 17.21
N GLN A 192 -40.28 -0.03 17.99
CA GLN A 192 -40.36 1.43 18.14
C GLN A 192 -39.06 2.02 18.66
N VAL A 193 -38.45 1.41 19.69
CA VAL A 193 -37.16 1.88 20.24
C VAL A 193 -36.05 1.80 19.20
N VAL A 194 -35.95 0.66 18.50
CA VAL A 194 -34.93 0.45 17.47
C VAL A 194 -35.16 1.40 16.28
N ALA A 195 -36.39 1.49 15.77
CA ALA A 195 -36.72 2.31 14.63
C ALA A 195 -36.53 3.81 14.90
N ALA A 196 -36.82 4.29 16.12
CA ALA A 196 -36.50 5.66 16.54
C ALA A 196 -35.00 5.95 16.51
N GLN A 197 -34.16 5.01 16.99
CA GLN A 197 -32.70 5.14 16.91
C GLN A 197 -32.21 5.15 15.47
N LEU A 198 -32.71 4.24 14.62
CA LEU A 198 -32.38 4.17 13.21
C LEU A 198 -32.80 5.43 12.45
N ALA A 199 -33.99 5.97 12.72
CA ALA A 199 -34.45 7.22 12.12
C ALA A 199 -33.58 8.41 12.55
N GLY A 200 -33.10 8.41 13.80
CA GLY A 200 -32.10 9.37 14.28
C GLY A 200 -30.77 9.28 13.50
N ILE A 201 -30.28 8.06 13.27
CA ILE A 201 -29.06 7.80 12.49
C ILE A 201 -29.25 8.24 11.03
N ALA A 202 -30.33 7.82 10.38
CA ALA A 202 -30.61 8.14 8.98
C ALA A 202 -30.63 9.67 8.73
N ARG A 203 -31.18 10.43 9.68
CA ARG A 203 -31.28 11.89 9.60
C ARG A 203 -29.96 12.61 9.89
N THR A 204 -29.14 12.10 10.81
CA THR A 204 -27.97 12.82 11.34
C THR A 204 -26.62 12.26 10.92
N GLY A 205 -26.59 11.01 10.45
CA GLY A 205 -25.37 10.21 10.27
C GLY A 205 -24.68 9.82 11.59
N VAL A 206 -25.25 10.17 12.75
CA VAL A 206 -24.61 9.97 14.06
C VAL A 206 -25.21 8.75 14.76
N VAL A 207 -24.36 7.78 15.09
CA VAL A 207 -24.74 6.62 15.91
C VAL A 207 -24.80 7.06 17.38
N PRO A 208 -25.96 6.96 18.07
CA PRO A 208 -26.12 7.42 19.44
C PRO A 208 -25.19 6.66 20.39
N ARG A 209 -24.88 7.28 21.54
CA ARG A 209 -24.29 6.54 22.66
C ARG A 209 -25.37 5.72 23.33
N LEU A 210 -25.03 4.48 23.67
CA LEU A 210 -25.94 3.55 24.30
C LEU A 210 -25.50 3.35 25.76
N PRO A 211 -26.42 3.37 26.73
CA PRO A 211 -26.10 3.22 28.14
C PRO A 211 -25.75 1.76 28.45
N GLU A 212 -24.56 1.33 28.03
CA GLU A 212 -24.02 -0.01 28.25
C GLU A 212 -22.89 0.03 29.27
N SER A 213 -22.78 -1.01 30.11
CA SER A 213 -21.72 -1.11 31.10
C SER A 213 -20.38 -1.42 30.43
N GLY A 214 -19.58 -0.40 30.17
CA GLY A 214 -18.19 -0.51 29.70
C GLY A 214 -17.98 -0.28 28.20
N VAL A 215 -16.83 0.31 27.86
CA VAL A 215 -16.50 0.83 26.51
C VAL A 215 -16.62 -0.23 25.41
N TYR A 216 -16.23 -1.48 25.70
CA TYR A 216 -16.30 -2.56 24.71
C TYR A 216 -17.74 -2.96 24.35
N ARG A 217 -18.62 -3.06 25.36
CA ARG A 217 -20.03 -3.44 25.16
C ARG A 217 -20.78 -2.34 24.45
N GLU A 218 -20.55 -1.09 24.85
CA GLU A 218 -21.10 0.08 24.17
C GLU A 218 -20.68 0.10 22.69
N ARG A 219 -19.40 -0.09 22.39
CA ARG A 219 -18.92 -0.13 21.00
C ARG A 219 -19.61 -1.22 20.19
N ARG A 220 -19.75 -2.43 20.74
CA ARG A 220 -20.42 -3.54 20.07
C ARG A 220 -21.90 -3.24 19.82
N ALA A 221 -22.60 -2.70 20.81
CA ALA A 221 -24.01 -2.33 20.69
C ALA A 221 -24.21 -1.21 19.64
N ARG A 222 -23.35 -0.20 19.64
CA ARG A 222 -23.37 0.87 18.64
C ARG A 222 -23.15 0.34 17.23
N THR A 223 -22.18 -0.56 17.04
CA THR A 223 -22.00 -1.25 15.75
C THR A 223 -23.26 -2.05 15.38
N ALA A 224 -23.86 -2.75 16.34
CA ALA A 224 -25.04 -3.59 16.08
C ALA A 224 -26.28 -2.78 15.63
N VAL A 225 -26.43 -1.54 16.08
CA VAL A 225 -27.48 -0.62 15.62
C VAL A 225 -27.09 0.00 14.27
N ALA A 226 -25.86 0.53 14.16
CA ALA A 226 -25.39 1.21 12.95
C ALA A 226 -25.42 0.31 11.71
N GLN A 227 -25.05 -0.96 11.88
CA GLN A 227 -24.96 -1.92 10.80
C GLN A 227 -26.33 -2.24 10.14
N GLN A 228 -27.45 -1.87 10.77
CA GLN A 228 -28.78 -2.07 10.19
C GLN A 228 -29.08 -1.07 9.06
N LEU A 229 -28.33 0.03 8.95
CA LEU A 229 -28.48 1.01 7.87
C LEU A 229 -27.19 1.27 7.10
N LEU A 230 -26.04 0.89 7.66
CA LEU A 230 -24.73 1.24 7.14
C LEU A 230 -23.90 -0.01 6.87
N VAL A 231 -23.14 0.04 5.78
CA VAL A 231 -22.06 -0.91 5.53
C VAL A 231 -20.95 -0.69 6.57
N THR A 232 -20.47 -1.77 7.15
CA THR A 232 -19.43 -1.78 8.18
C THR A 232 -18.11 -2.29 7.62
N GLN A 233 -17.04 -2.18 8.41
CA GLN A 233 -15.74 -2.73 8.03
C GLN A 233 -15.77 -4.24 7.81
N ALA A 234 -16.61 -4.98 8.55
CA ALA A 234 -16.76 -6.43 8.41
C ALA A 234 -17.49 -6.84 7.11
N ASP A 235 -18.23 -5.92 6.50
CA ASP A 235 -18.96 -6.16 5.26
C ASP A 235 -18.03 -6.01 4.03
N ARG A 236 -16.82 -5.47 4.22
CA ARG A 236 -15.88 -5.11 3.14
C ARG A 236 -15.43 -6.32 2.35
N GLU A 237 -14.99 -7.37 3.02
CA GLU A 237 -14.41 -8.56 2.41
C GLU A 237 -15.38 -9.24 1.43
N PRO A 238 -16.61 -9.62 1.81
CA PRO A 238 -17.54 -10.26 0.89
C PRO A 238 -17.94 -9.35 -0.29
N LEU A 239 -18.10 -8.03 -0.06
CA LEU A 239 -18.40 -7.06 -1.11
C LEU A 239 -17.26 -6.97 -2.14
N LEU A 240 -16.00 -6.89 -1.70
CA LEU A 240 -14.84 -6.81 -2.58
C LEU A 240 -14.57 -8.11 -3.33
N VAL A 241 -14.76 -9.26 -2.66
CA VAL A 241 -14.64 -10.57 -3.31
C VAL A 241 -15.67 -10.70 -4.42
N LEU A 242 -16.96 -10.42 -4.13
CA LEU A 242 -18.01 -10.52 -5.13
C LEU A 242 -17.82 -9.52 -6.28
N LEU A 243 -17.38 -8.30 -5.98
CA LEU A 243 -17.05 -7.29 -6.99
C LEU A 243 -15.95 -7.78 -7.94
N GLY A 244 -14.86 -8.34 -7.39
CA GLY A 244 -13.78 -8.93 -8.18
C GLY A 244 -14.26 -10.09 -9.06
N VAL A 245 -15.09 -10.98 -8.51
CA VAL A 245 -15.67 -12.12 -9.24
C VAL A 245 -16.55 -11.66 -10.40
N VAL A 246 -17.47 -10.73 -10.17
CA VAL A 246 -18.46 -10.29 -11.19
C VAL A 246 -17.80 -9.44 -12.26
N THR A 247 -16.78 -8.66 -11.92
CA THR A 247 -16.11 -7.76 -12.87
C THR A 247 -14.89 -8.36 -13.55
N GLY A 248 -14.36 -9.47 -13.03
CA GLY A 248 -13.08 -10.04 -13.48
C GLY A 248 -11.86 -9.13 -13.22
N ARG A 249 -12.02 -8.08 -12.40
CA ARG A 249 -10.94 -7.11 -12.14
C ARG A 249 -9.96 -7.65 -11.11
N ASN A 250 -8.68 -7.36 -11.34
CA ASN A 250 -7.64 -7.70 -10.40
C ASN A 250 -7.72 -6.82 -9.13
N PRO A 251 -7.21 -7.30 -7.99
CA PRO A 251 -7.30 -6.58 -6.73
C PRO A 251 -6.55 -5.24 -6.70
N GLU A 252 -5.53 -5.01 -7.54
CA GLU A 252 -4.88 -3.70 -7.63
C GLU A 252 -5.81 -2.68 -8.31
N THR A 253 -6.51 -3.07 -9.37
CA THR A 253 -7.53 -2.23 -9.99
C THR A 253 -8.67 -1.92 -9.03
N LEU A 254 -9.07 -2.87 -8.19
CA LEU A 254 -10.11 -2.63 -7.19
C LEU A 254 -9.71 -1.59 -6.13
N LYS A 255 -8.42 -1.49 -5.78
CA LYS A 255 -7.92 -0.49 -4.81
C LYS A 255 -7.97 0.93 -5.35
N GLU A 256 -7.82 1.07 -6.66
CA GLU A 256 -7.79 2.36 -7.35
C GLU A 256 -9.19 2.82 -7.81
N LEU A 257 -10.26 2.08 -7.47
CA LEU A 257 -11.62 2.49 -7.81
C LEU A 257 -12.03 3.72 -6.99
N PRO A 258 -12.50 4.81 -7.65
CA PRO A 258 -13.02 5.96 -6.93
C PRO A 258 -14.33 5.59 -6.21
N ALA A 259 -14.62 6.31 -5.13
CA ALA A 259 -15.89 6.19 -4.42
C ALA A 259 -17.09 6.66 -5.28
N GLU A 260 -16.82 7.54 -6.25
CA GLU A 260 -17.80 8.03 -7.22
C GLU A 260 -18.26 6.89 -8.14
N HIS A 261 -19.56 6.63 -8.13
CA HIS A 261 -20.18 5.63 -8.99
C HIS A 261 -21.51 6.16 -9.52
N ARG A 262 -21.85 5.77 -10.74
CA ARG A 262 -23.18 6.03 -11.32
C ARG A 262 -23.93 4.72 -11.45
N VAL A 263 -25.11 4.65 -10.83
CA VAL A 263 -26.07 3.56 -11.05
C VAL A 263 -26.70 3.75 -12.43
N LEU A 264 -26.62 2.73 -13.27
CA LEU A 264 -27.17 2.63 -14.61
C LEU A 264 -28.26 1.55 -14.59
N ASP A 265 -29.52 1.96 -14.42
CA ASP A 265 -30.69 1.11 -14.18
C ASP A 265 -30.47 0.00 -13.11
N ARG A 266 -31.49 -0.83 -12.86
CA ARG A 266 -31.60 -1.73 -11.67
C ARG A 266 -30.46 -2.77 -11.47
N ALA A 267 -29.37 -2.77 -12.24
CA ALA A 267 -28.32 -3.79 -12.12
C ALA A 267 -26.88 -3.41 -12.47
N ALA A 268 -26.55 -2.21 -12.96
CA ALA A 268 -25.18 -1.90 -13.36
C ALA A 268 -24.65 -0.61 -12.72
N ALA A 269 -23.45 -0.65 -12.14
CA ALA A 269 -22.75 0.56 -11.69
C ALA A 269 -21.54 0.81 -12.59
N ARG A 270 -21.41 2.02 -13.15
CA ARG A 270 -20.20 2.46 -13.85
C ARG A 270 -19.35 3.28 -12.89
N SER A 271 -18.11 2.84 -12.68
CA SER A 271 -17.05 3.64 -12.06
C SER A 271 -16.14 4.20 -13.14
N SER A 272 -15.94 5.52 -13.18
CA SER A 272 -14.99 6.15 -14.10
C SER A 272 -13.58 6.01 -13.52
N CYS A 273 -12.79 5.08 -14.02
CA CYS A 273 -11.35 5.14 -13.81
C CYS A 273 -10.80 6.32 -14.62
N GLY A 274 -10.41 7.38 -13.94
CA GLY A 274 -9.69 8.50 -14.57
C GLY A 274 -8.30 8.04 -14.97
N SER A 275 -8.13 7.62 -16.23
CA SER A 275 -6.81 7.57 -16.84
C SER A 275 -6.41 9.00 -17.20
N SER A 276 -5.59 9.64 -16.37
CA SER A 276 -4.93 10.90 -16.74
C SER A 276 -3.80 10.61 -17.74
N SER A 277 -4.15 10.37 -19.01
CA SER A 277 -3.21 10.50 -20.11
C SER A 277 -3.36 11.90 -20.68
N GLY A 278 -2.57 12.84 -20.15
CA GLY A 278 -2.38 14.17 -20.73
C GLY A 278 -1.66 14.07 -22.06
N GLY A 279 -2.42 13.99 -23.16
CA GLY A 279 -1.92 14.21 -24.50
C GLY A 279 -2.13 15.67 -24.88
N THR A 280 -1.08 16.48 -24.73
CA THR A 280 -0.98 17.82 -25.31
C THR A 280 -1.01 17.71 -26.84
N GLY A 281 -2.16 17.99 -27.44
CA GLY A 281 -2.29 18.26 -28.86
C GLY A 281 -1.79 19.67 -29.16
N HIS A 282 -0.68 19.74 -29.89
CA HIS A 282 -0.01 20.96 -30.31
C HIS A 282 -0.85 21.66 -31.40
N ASP A 283 -1.16 22.93 -31.16
CA ASP A 283 -1.64 23.88 -32.17
C ASP A 283 -0.55 24.08 -33.23
N ALA A 284 -0.92 23.96 -34.50
CA ALA A 284 -0.16 24.54 -35.61
C ALA A 284 -1.15 24.94 -36.70
N GLY A 285 -1.48 26.23 -36.72
CA GLY A 285 -2.18 26.88 -37.81
C GLY A 285 -1.29 27.11 -39.02
N SER A 286 -1.94 27.16 -40.18
CA SER A 286 -1.81 28.17 -41.24
C SER A 286 -1.95 27.58 -42.64
N THR A 287 -3.10 27.97 -43.21
CA THR A 287 -3.55 28.17 -44.59
C THR A 287 -2.46 28.48 -45.65
N PRO A 288 -2.74 28.34 -46.96
CA PRO A 288 -3.84 28.99 -47.69
C PRO A 288 -4.95 28.07 -48.20
#